data_AF-A0A1V2J8J3-F1
#
_entry.id   AF-A0A1V2J8J3-F1
#
_cell.length_a   1.000
_cell.length_b   1.000
_cell.length_c   1.000
_cell.angle_alpha   90.00
_cell.angle_beta   90.00
_cell.angle_gamma   90.00
#
_symmetry.space_group_name_H-M   'P 1'
#
loop_
_entity.id
_entity.type
_entity.pdbx_description
1 polymer ?
#
loop_
_entity_poly.entity_id
_entity_poly.type
_entity_poly.pdbx_seq_one_letter_code
_entity_poly.pdbx_strand_id
1 'polypeptide(L)'
;MRVGAYKGYVISVFIRDEHCPPHVHVRGKEWDARFRFSSLDGDVELWDVEPERRQPPMAVLKEIRGAIMQRHYLARARRIWWEYLQTVCLENHSWDWEAREVLPGLIIQPGVYVIARARHDVVGQKTILNLVRAPGFVEIEL
;
A
#
# COMPACT_ATOMS: atom_id res chain seq x y z
N MET A 1 4.61 14.05 -3.31
CA MET A 1 5.64 13.99 -2.24
C MET A 1 6.72 12.98 -2.60
N ARG A 2 8.01 13.37 -2.53
CA ARG A 2 9.12 12.48 -2.94
C ARG A 2 9.42 11.42 -1.89
N VAL A 3 9.35 10.15 -2.31
CA VAL A 3 9.81 8.99 -1.53
C VAL A 3 11.33 8.86 -1.68
N GLY A 4 11.82 8.88 -2.93
CA GLY A 4 13.26 8.89 -3.21
C GLY A 4 13.55 8.83 -4.71
N ALA A 5 14.66 8.22 -5.11
CA ALA A 5 14.98 8.03 -6.53
C ALA A 5 15.84 6.79 -6.75
N TYR A 6 15.56 6.05 -7.81
CA TYR A 6 16.30 4.85 -8.21
C TYR A 6 16.77 4.98 -9.66
N LYS A 7 18.09 4.90 -9.89
CA LYS A 7 18.71 5.02 -11.22
C LYS A 7 18.18 6.20 -12.07
N GLY A 8 17.93 7.34 -11.42
CA GLY A 8 17.40 8.55 -12.06
C GLY A 8 15.87 8.65 -12.12
N TYR A 9 15.13 7.57 -11.84
CA TYR A 9 13.68 7.60 -11.73
C TYR A 9 13.24 8.12 -10.37
N VAL A 10 12.38 9.13 -10.35
CA VAL A 10 11.82 9.68 -9.10
C VAL A 10 10.62 8.84 -8.68
N ILE A 11 10.63 8.41 -7.41
CA ILE A 11 9.52 7.68 -6.80
C ILE A 11 8.77 8.66 -5.89
N SER A 12 7.47 8.79 -6.07
CA SER A 12 6.64 9.75 -5.33
C SER A 12 5.25 9.22 -5.04
N VAL A 13 4.69 9.59 -3.89
CA VAL A 13 3.24 9.47 -3.63
C VAL A 13 2.59 10.77 -4.08
N PHE A 14 1.54 10.72 -4.90
CA PHE A 14 0.73 11.89 -5.17
C PHE A 14 -0.32 12.06 -4.07
N ILE A 15 -0.69 13.31 -3.80
CA ILE A 15 -1.55 13.67 -2.65
C ILE A 15 -2.83 14.38 -3.09
N ARG A 16 -3.04 14.50 -4.40
CA ARG A 16 -4.22 15.12 -5.01
C ARG A 16 -4.81 14.12 -5.97
N ASP A 17 -6.13 14.00 -5.93
CA ASP A 17 -6.92 13.08 -6.76
C ASP A 17 -6.49 11.62 -6.63
N GLU A 18 -5.81 11.29 -5.52
CA GLU A 18 -5.29 9.97 -5.26
C GLU A 18 -6.30 9.11 -4.54
N HIS A 19 -6.45 7.86 -4.97
CA HIS A 19 -7.43 6.94 -4.41
C HIS A 19 -6.83 5.59 -4.09
N CYS A 20 -7.55 4.83 -3.28
CA CYS A 20 -7.20 3.46 -2.96
C CYS A 20 -7.03 2.59 -4.21
N PRO A 21 -6.17 1.55 -4.14
CA PRO A 21 -5.26 1.18 -3.05
C PRO A 21 -4.01 2.08 -2.90
N PRO A 22 -3.24 1.96 -1.80
CA PRO A 22 -1.99 2.68 -1.60
C PRO A 22 -0.97 2.41 -2.70
N HIS A 23 -0.38 3.48 -3.27
CA HIS A 23 0.55 3.34 -4.37
C HIS A 23 1.54 4.50 -4.49
N VAL A 24 2.61 4.26 -5.26
CA VAL A 24 3.59 5.27 -5.68
C VAL A 24 3.60 5.41 -7.20
N HIS A 25 3.92 6.61 -7.65
CA HIS A 25 4.20 6.96 -9.03
C HIS A 25 5.69 6.97 -9.30
N VAL A 26 6.06 6.44 -10.45
CA VAL A 26 7.43 6.49 -10.97
C VAL A 26 7.39 7.07 -12.37
N ARG A 27 7.91 8.30 -12.50
CA ARG A 27 7.88 9.04 -13.76
C ARG A 27 9.12 8.75 -14.60
N GLY A 28 8.90 8.21 -15.80
CA GLY A 28 9.87 8.16 -16.88
C GLY A 28 9.79 9.40 -17.77
N LYS A 29 10.58 9.42 -18.85
CA LYS A 29 10.60 10.56 -19.79
C LYS A 29 9.25 10.75 -20.48
N GLU A 30 8.58 9.65 -20.81
CA GLU A 30 7.36 9.66 -21.62
C GLU A 30 6.26 8.71 -21.11
N TRP A 31 6.42 8.21 -19.88
CA TRP A 31 5.50 7.28 -19.22
C TRP A 31 5.49 7.54 -17.71
N ASP A 32 4.41 7.15 -17.05
CA ASP A 32 4.25 7.16 -15.60
C ASP A 32 3.76 5.78 -15.18
N ALA A 33 4.47 5.13 -14.25
CA ALA A 33 4.09 3.81 -13.75
C ALA A 33 3.59 3.90 -12.32
N ARG A 34 2.44 3.30 -12.04
CA ARG A 34 1.90 3.17 -10.69
C ARG A 34 2.28 1.81 -10.11
N PHE A 35 2.80 1.82 -8.88
CA PHE A 35 3.09 0.61 -8.12
C PHE A 35 2.29 0.62 -6.83
N ARG A 36 1.37 -0.34 -6.68
CA ARG A 36 0.63 -0.54 -5.43
C ARG A 36 1.55 -1.13 -4.38
N PHE A 37 1.36 -0.73 -3.14
CA PHE A 37 2.02 -1.36 -2.01
C PHE A 37 1.01 -1.78 -0.96
N SER A 38 1.28 -2.92 -0.32
CA SER A 38 0.49 -3.41 0.79
C SER A 38 0.71 -2.52 2.03
N SER A 39 -0.35 -2.36 2.83
CA SER A 39 -0.23 -1.86 4.20
C SER A 39 -0.22 -3.01 5.22
N LEU A 40 -0.13 -4.26 4.77
CA LEU A 40 -0.18 -5.46 5.62
C LEU A 40 1.15 -6.23 5.63
N ASP A 41 1.98 -6.08 4.60
CA ASP A 41 3.18 -6.88 4.37
C ASP A 41 4.17 -6.11 3.48
N GLY A 42 5.30 -6.70 3.06
CA GLY A 42 6.32 -6.06 2.23
C GLY A 42 6.02 -5.96 0.72
N ASP A 43 4.83 -6.36 0.28
CA ASP A 43 4.55 -6.54 -1.15
C ASP A 43 4.28 -5.23 -1.88
N VAL A 44 4.77 -5.23 -3.12
CA VAL A 44 4.60 -4.16 -4.10
C VAL A 44 4.24 -4.82 -5.42
N GLU A 45 3.35 -4.23 -6.19
CA GLU A 45 2.91 -4.73 -7.49
C GLU A 45 2.87 -3.60 -8.51
N LEU A 46 3.20 -3.90 -9.76
CA LEU A 46 2.89 -2.99 -10.85
C LEU A 46 1.37 -2.93 -11.03
N TRP A 47 0.81 -1.72 -10.98
CA TRP A 47 -0.61 -1.49 -11.26
C TRP A 47 -0.81 -1.29 -12.76
N ASP A 48 -0.18 -0.26 -13.31
CA ASP A 48 -0.27 0.10 -14.72
C ASP A 48 0.88 1.02 -15.12
N VAL A 49 0.94 1.30 -16.43
CA VAL A 49 1.82 2.30 -17.01
C VAL A 49 1.01 3.14 -17.98
N GLU A 50 1.07 4.46 -17.82
CA GLU A 50 0.36 5.42 -18.64
C GLU A 50 1.32 6.33 -19.44
N PRO A 51 1.13 6.49 -20.77
CA PRO A 51 0.27 5.67 -21.62
C PRO A 51 0.91 4.28 -21.87
N GLU A 52 0.09 3.23 -21.96
CA GLU A 52 0.54 1.84 -22.16
C GLU A 52 1.48 1.68 -23.36
N ARG A 53 1.21 2.38 -24.46
CA ARG A 53 2.04 2.37 -25.68
C ARG A 53 3.49 2.86 -25.49
N ARG A 54 3.78 3.53 -24.37
CA ARG A 54 5.12 4.04 -24.02
C ARG A 54 5.73 3.29 -22.83
N GLN A 55 5.19 2.12 -22.51
CA GLN A 55 5.68 1.28 -21.44
C GLN A 55 7.18 0.97 -21.64
N PRO A 56 8.02 1.16 -20.60
CA PRO A 56 9.42 0.78 -20.66
C PRO A 56 9.57 -0.74 -20.69
N PRO A 57 10.77 -1.26 -21.00
CA PRO A 57 11.04 -2.69 -20.90
C PRO A 57 10.66 -3.25 -19.52
N MET A 58 10.02 -4.42 -19.49
CA MET A 58 9.54 -5.04 -18.26
C MET A 58 10.65 -5.26 -17.21
N ALA A 59 11.90 -5.46 -17.64
CA ALA A 59 13.06 -5.54 -16.75
C ALA A 59 13.23 -4.27 -15.90
N VAL A 60 13.02 -3.08 -16.47
CA VAL A 60 13.10 -1.81 -15.75
C VAL A 60 12.01 -1.72 -14.68
N LEU A 61 10.78 -2.11 -15.00
CA LEU A 61 9.66 -2.11 -14.05
C LEU A 61 9.90 -3.09 -12.90
N LYS A 62 10.46 -4.28 -13.20
CA LYS A 62 10.83 -5.28 -12.18
C LYS A 62 11.93 -4.77 -11.25
N GLU A 63 12.95 -4.11 -11.80
CA GLU A 63 14.00 -3.50 -10.97
C GLU A 63 13.45 -2.38 -10.08
N ILE A 64 12.61 -1.50 -10.62
CA ILE A 64 11.97 -0.42 -9.86
C ILE A 64 11.10 -1.00 -8.74
N ARG A 65 10.27 -2.02 -9.04
CA ARG A 65 9.49 -2.75 -8.03
C ARG A 65 10.40 -3.27 -6.92
N GLY A 66 11.50 -3.95 -7.28
CA GLY A 66 12.47 -4.46 -6.31
C GLY A 66 13.12 -3.36 -5.46
N ALA A 67 13.35 -2.17 -6.03
CA ALA A 67 13.80 -1.02 -5.26
C ALA A 67 12.73 -0.50 -4.28
N ILE A 68 11.48 -0.38 -4.71
CA ILE A 68 10.37 0.09 -3.85
C ILE A 68 10.13 -0.89 -2.69
N MET A 69 10.27 -2.20 -2.91
CA MET A 69 10.16 -3.23 -1.86
C MET A 69 11.23 -3.11 -0.76
N GLN A 70 12.33 -2.39 -1.00
CA GLN A 70 13.33 -2.19 0.05
C GLN A 70 12.73 -1.39 1.21
N ARG A 71 12.97 -1.87 2.43
CA ARG A 71 12.35 -1.37 3.67
C ARG A 71 12.28 0.16 3.77
N HIS A 72 13.37 0.86 3.42
CA HIS A 72 13.43 2.32 3.55
C HIS A 72 12.55 3.07 2.53
N TYR A 73 12.39 2.55 1.31
CA TYR A 73 11.46 3.12 0.33
C TYR A 73 10.02 2.86 0.76
N LEU A 74 9.72 1.61 1.12
CA LEU A 74 8.36 1.18 1.45
C LEU A 74 7.83 1.84 2.73
N ALA A 75 8.64 1.87 3.80
CA ALA A 75 8.30 2.56 5.05
C ALA A 75 8.03 4.05 4.81
N ARG A 76 8.83 4.70 3.95
CA ARG A 76 8.64 6.11 3.62
C ARG A 76 7.41 6.34 2.76
N ALA A 77 7.10 5.45 1.81
CA ALA A 77 5.89 5.51 1.00
C ALA A 77 4.64 5.38 1.89
N ARG A 78 4.59 4.39 2.79
CA ARG A 78 3.52 4.21 3.78
C ARG A 78 3.35 5.42 4.68
N ARG A 79 4.45 5.95 5.22
CA ARG A 79 4.42 7.16 6.05
C ARG A 79 3.80 8.33 5.30
N ILE A 80 4.28 8.63 4.08
CA ILE A 80 3.76 9.74 3.28
C ILE A 80 2.29 9.51 2.93
N TRP A 81 1.92 8.31 2.50
CA TRP A 81 0.53 7.98 2.21
C TRP A 81 -0.37 8.20 3.43
N TRP A 82 0.03 7.68 4.58
CA TRP A 82 -0.70 7.84 5.83
C TRP A 82 -0.82 9.31 6.24
N GLU A 83 0.30 10.05 6.28
CA GLU A 83 0.33 11.46 6.68
C GLU A 83 -0.65 12.32 5.88
N TYR A 84 -0.79 12.08 4.58
CA TYR A 84 -1.58 12.94 3.69
C TYR A 84 -2.98 12.40 3.36
N LEU A 85 -3.15 11.08 3.23
CA LEU A 85 -4.43 10.47 2.84
C LEU A 85 -5.19 9.83 4.02
N GLN A 86 -4.52 9.59 5.16
CA GLN A 86 -5.12 9.13 6.42
C GLN A 86 -5.99 7.85 6.28
N THR A 87 -5.62 6.97 5.36
CA THR A 87 -6.23 5.65 5.17
C THR A 87 -5.17 4.62 4.78
N VAL A 88 -5.41 3.36 5.08
CA VAL A 88 -4.66 2.21 4.54
C VAL A 88 -5.51 1.37 3.59
N CYS A 89 -6.71 1.85 3.25
CA CYS A 89 -7.65 1.26 2.30
C CYS A 89 -8.17 -0.13 2.69
N LEU A 90 -8.37 -0.36 3.99
CA LEU A 90 -8.86 -1.64 4.52
C LEU A 90 -10.21 -1.51 5.23
N GLU A 91 -10.72 -0.30 5.42
CA GLU A 91 -12.08 -0.09 5.92
C GLU A 91 -13.10 -0.88 5.08
N ASN A 92 -14.10 -1.47 5.74
CA ASN A 92 -15.14 -2.31 5.15
C ASN A 92 -14.68 -3.65 4.53
N HIS A 93 -13.39 -3.97 4.64
CA HIS A 93 -12.92 -5.35 4.44
C HIS A 93 -13.11 -6.14 5.73
N SER A 94 -12.88 -7.44 5.69
CA SER A 94 -13.00 -8.33 6.85
C SER A 94 -11.62 -8.88 7.24
N TRP A 95 -11.45 -9.18 8.52
CA TRP A 95 -10.29 -9.88 9.07
C TRP A 95 -10.72 -11.29 9.48
N ASP A 96 -10.04 -12.30 8.95
CA ASP A 96 -10.16 -13.68 9.42
C ASP A 96 -9.26 -13.90 10.63
N TRP A 97 -9.85 -14.21 11.77
CA TRP A 97 -9.12 -14.38 13.02
C TRP A 97 -8.24 -15.63 13.04
N GLU A 98 -8.66 -16.71 12.38
CA GLU A 98 -7.94 -17.98 12.36
C GLU A 98 -6.83 -17.95 11.31
N ALA A 99 -7.15 -17.53 10.08
CA ALA A 99 -6.18 -17.45 8.99
C ALA A 99 -5.20 -16.27 9.11
N ARG A 100 -5.53 -15.27 9.95
CA ARG A 100 -4.76 -14.04 10.14
C ARG A 100 -4.54 -13.27 8.84
N GLU A 101 -5.60 -13.13 8.05
CA GLU A 101 -5.58 -12.45 6.77
C GLU A 101 -6.74 -11.48 6.59
N VAL A 102 -6.58 -10.53 5.67
CA VAL A 102 -7.66 -9.64 5.26
C VAL A 102 -8.40 -10.27 4.10
N LEU A 103 -9.71 -10.39 4.25
CA LEU A 103 -10.65 -10.82 3.23
C LEU A 103 -11.34 -9.60 2.58
N PRO A 104 -11.44 -9.55 1.24
CA PRO A 104 -12.07 -8.43 0.55
C PRO A 104 -13.56 -8.34 0.81
N GLY A 105 -14.01 -7.12 1.14
CA GLY A 105 -15.42 -6.80 1.37
C GLY A 105 -15.96 -7.23 2.73
N LEU A 106 -17.26 -6.97 2.92
CA LEU A 106 -17.97 -7.25 4.16
C LEU A 106 -18.43 -8.71 4.18
N ILE A 107 -17.84 -9.49 5.08
CA ILE A 107 -18.16 -10.90 5.26
C ILE A 107 -18.72 -11.11 6.66
N ILE A 108 -19.90 -11.74 6.75
CA ILE A 108 -20.60 -12.07 8.00
C ILE A 108 -20.49 -13.56 8.24
N GLN A 109 -19.49 -13.98 9.01
CA GLN A 109 -19.25 -15.37 9.36
C GLN A 109 -18.63 -15.46 10.77
N PRO A 110 -18.89 -16.53 11.55
CA PRO A 110 -18.17 -16.76 12.80
C PRO A 110 -16.65 -16.75 12.58
N GLY A 111 -15.92 -16.04 13.44
CA GLY A 111 -14.45 -15.91 13.33
C GLY A 111 -13.97 -14.83 12.36
N VAL A 112 -14.86 -14.23 11.57
CA VAL A 112 -14.54 -13.17 10.61
C VAL A 112 -15.16 -11.85 11.08
N TYR A 113 -14.35 -10.79 11.13
CA TYR A 113 -14.75 -9.51 11.70
C TYR A 113 -14.53 -8.36 10.71
N VAL A 114 -15.52 -7.50 10.53
CA VAL A 114 -15.40 -6.33 9.67
C VAL A 114 -14.40 -5.34 10.26
N ILE A 115 -13.51 -4.80 9.44
CA ILE A 115 -12.57 -3.74 9.78
C ILE A 115 -13.32 -2.41 9.79
N ALA A 116 -13.56 -1.88 11.00
CA ALA A 116 -14.20 -0.58 11.19
C ALA A 116 -13.25 0.58 10.88
N ARG A 117 -11.98 0.42 11.27
CA ARG A 117 -10.94 1.44 11.05
C ARG A 117 -9.58 0.78 10.98
N ALA A 118 -8.77 1.18 10.01
CA ALA A 118 -7.39 0.76 9.93
C ALA A 118 -6.47 1.98 9.94
N ARG A 119 -5.32 1.87 10.61
CA ARG A 119 -4.32 2.95 10.66
C ARG A 119 -2.91 2.41 10.56
N HIS A 120 -2.03 3.22 9.98
CA HIS A 120 -0.59 2.96 10.01
C HIS A 120 0.04 3.65 11.21
N ASP A 121 0.66 2.88 12.11
CA ASP A 121 1.55 3.42 13.14
C ASP A 121 2.94 3.60 12.55
N VAL A 122 3.28 4.86 12.25
CA VAL A 122 4.56 5.25 11.66
C VAL A 122 5.73 4.97 12.60
N VAL A 123 5.54 5.10 13.92
CA VAL A 123 6.63 4.93 14.90
C VAL A 123 6.90 3.45 15.12
N GLY A 124 5.85 2.69 15.39
CA GLY A 124 5.94 1.24 15.56
C GLY A 124 6.19 0.46 14.27
N GLN A 125 6.03 1.10 13.10
CA GLN A 125 5.99 0.43 11.79
C GLN A 125 4.97 -0.70 11.76
N LYS A 126 3.74 -0.39 12.17
CA LYS A 126 2.64 -1.37 12.23
C LYS A 126 1.43 -0.92 11.46
N THR A 127 0.56 -1.86 11.14
CA THR A 127 -0.83 -1.59 10.79
C THR A 127 -1.74 -2.10 11.89
N ILE A 128 -2.64 -1.23 12.33
CA ILE A 128 -3.56 -1.51 13.44
C ILE A 128 -4.98 -1.54 12.90
N LEU A 129 -5.66 -2.68 13.08
CA LEU A 129 -7.04 -2.89 12.66
C LEU A 129 -7.97 -2.88 13.88
N ASN A 130 -8.95 -1.98 13.86
CA ASN A 130 -10.05 -1.97 14.81
C ASN A 130 -11.23 -2.69 14.17
N LEU A 131 -11.72 -3.73 14.84
CA LEU A 131 -12.69 -4.67 14.29
C LEU A 131 -14.06 -4.45 14.94
N VAL A 132 -15.13 -4.62 14.16
CA VAL A 132 -16.51 -4.52 14.66
C VAL A 132 -16.80 -5.71 15.59
N ARG A 133 -17.21 -5.42 16.84
CA ARG A 133 -17.64 -6.42 17.85
C ARG A 133 -16.58 -7.48 18.18
N ALA A 134 -15.32 -7.27 17.83
CA ALA A 134 -14.23 -8.12 18.28
C ALA A 134 -13.83 -7.75 19.72
N PRO A 135 -13.25 -8.69 20.48
CA PRO A 135 -12.77 -8.43 21.84
C PRO A 135 -11.56 -7.50 21.91
N GLY A 136 -10.93 -7.16 20.78
CA GLY A 136 -9.75 -6.33 20.73
C GLY A 136 -9.44 -5.79 19.32
N PHE A 137 -8.18 -5.43 19.11
CA PHE A 137 -7.64 -4.95 17.84
C PHE A 137 -6.51 -5.88 17.37
N VAL A 138 -6.16 -5.77 16.09
CA VAL A 138 -5.05 -6.53 15.49
C VAL A 138 -3.89 -5.58 15.23
N GLU A 139 -2.68 -5.99 15.59
CA GLU A 139 -1.44 -5.35 15.17
C GLU A 139 -0.70 -6.24 14.18
N ILE A 140 -0.23 -5.64 13.09
CA ILE A 140 0.53 -6.29 12.03
C ILE A 140 1.86 -5.54 11.90
N GLU A 141 2.97 -6.23 12.13
CA GLU A 141 4.34 -5.69 11.99
C GLU A 141 4.73 -5.59 10.51
N LEU A 142 5.48 -4.53 10.14
CA LEU A 142 5.84 -4.21 8.74
C LEU A 142 7.36 -4.08 8.48
#